data_AF-A0A9Q8ZHQ9-F1
#
_entry.id   AF-A0A9Q8ZHQ9-F1
#
_cell.length_a   1.000
_cell.length_b   1.000
_cell.length_c   1.000
_cell.angle_alpha   90.00
_cell.angle_beta   90.00
_cell.angle_gamma   90.00
#
_symmetry.space_group_name_H-M   'P 1'
#
loop_
_entity.id
_entity.type
_entity.pdbx_description
1 polymer ?
#
loop_
_entity_poly.entity_id
_entity_poly.type
_entity_poly.pdbx_seq_one_letter_code
_entity_poly.pdbx_strand_id
1 'polypeptide(L)'
;MALLQFGTTLVFGVPPLWNNENQPDTRMRKMQAILVGILGTIPTLTLAYLTAPFVHQVFLQIPESARRSRHDLIRFASTLRRNPLATANTKLEFVTLRIFPFRKHTTAFLHELRALPERRFRLANIELPKTDAWAQRQREKGVLRRVLDVINEPRFKFYVKEGRSYTMKTKVPGVWEEVAARIRDQTLAEKEEQEKKARNDVLAARKPVVVAKRVIKPVVKVDEKIKRQTTRNLRK
;
A
#
# COMPACT_ATOMS: atom_id res chain seq x y z
N MET A 1 -18.93 -13.33 12.46
CA MET A 1 -19.53 -12.58 13.58
C MET A 1 -19.86 -11.13 13.22
N ALA A 2 -18.91 -10.25 12.87
CA ALA A 2 -19.23 -8.83 12.63
C ALA A 2 -20.19 -8.54 11.45
N LEU A 3 -20.08 -9.27 10.34
CA LEU A 3 -21.05 -9.17 9.23
C LEU A 3 -22.46 -9.60 9.64
N LEU A 4 -22.56 -10.65 10.47
CA LEU A 4 -23.83 -11.10 11.01
C LEU A 4 -24.39 -10.06 11.97
N GLN A 5 -23.56 -9.44 12.81
CA GLN A 5 -23.97 -8.36 13.71
C GLN A 5 -24.53 -7.16 12.92
N PHE A 6 -23.81 -6.68 11.89
CA PHE A 6 -24.28 -5.61 11.00
C PHE A 6 -25.58 -5.98 10.27
N GLY A 7 -25.67 -7.20 9.74
CA GLY A 7 -26.88 -7.70 9.09
C GLY A 7 -28.06 -7.77 10.08
N THR A 8 -27.82 -8.25 11.30
CA THR A 8 -28.87 -8.37 12.31
C THR A 8 -29.36 -7.02 12.83
N THR A 9 -28.48 -6.04 13.03
CA THR A 9 -28.90 -4.71 13.47
C THR A 9 -29.69 -3.99 12.38
N LEU A 10 -29.30 -4.10 11.11
CA LEU A 10 -30.02 -3.48 10.01
C LEU A 10 -31.34 -4.15 9.67
N VAL A 11 -31.42 -5.48 9.73
CA VAL A 11 -32.62 -6.24 9.33
C VAL A 11 -33.60 -6.41 10.49
N PHE A 12 -33.11 -6.60 11.72
CA PHE A 12 -33.97 -6.89 12.87
C PHE A 12 -34.02 -5.76 13.91
N GLY A 13 -32.99 -4.91 14.01
CA GLY A 13 -32.97 -3.81 14.98
C GLY A 13 -33.61 -2.51 14.47
N VAL A 14 -33.28 -2.12 13.24
CA VAL A 14 -33.73 -0.84 12.65
C VAL A 14 -35.22 -0.83 12.29
N PRO A 15 -35.83 -1.86 11.66
CA PRO A 15 -37.23 -1.80 11.23
C PRO A 15 -38.25 -1.68 12.37
N PRO A 16 -38.11 -2.41 13.50
CA PRO A 16 -39.01 -2.23 14.65
C PRO A 16 -38.91 -0.82 15.23
N LEU A 17 -37.72 -0.23 15.29
CA LEU A 17 -37.54 1.15 15.74
C LEU A 17 -38.11 2.16 14.75
N TRP A 18 -38.01 1.90 13.45
CA TRP A 18 -38.52 2.78 12.39
C TRP A 18 -40.05 2.84 12.34
N ASN A 19 -40.70 1.71 12.64
CA ASN A 19 -42.16 1.56 12.63
C ASN A 19 -42.79 1.59 14.04
N ASN A 20 -42.03 1.89 15.09
CA ASN A 20 -42.53 1.89 16.47
C ASN A 20 -43.67 2.90 16.68
N GLU A 21 -44.88 2.43 16.93
CA GLU A 21 -46.07 3.29 17.17
C GLU A 21 -46.13 3.84 18.61
N ASN A 22 -45.33 3.28 19.54
CA ASN A 22 -45.33 3.68 20.95
C ASN A 22 -44.62 5.03 21.22
N GLN A 23 -43.99 5.64 20.22
CA GLN A 23 -43.39 6.99 20.32
C GLN A 23 -44.15 7.96 19.41
N PRO A 24 -44.78 9.02 19.96
CA PRO A 24 -45.59 9.96 19.17
C PRO A 24 -44.74 10.83 18.23
N ASP A 25 -43.48 11.10 18.58
CA ASP A 25 -42.59 11.94 17.78
C ASP A 25 -41.90 11.16 16.65
N THR A 26 -42.47 11.27 15.45
CA THR A 26 -41.93 10.65 14.22
C THR A 26 -40.49 11.05 13.90
N ARG A 27 -40.06 12.29 14.23
CA ARG A 27 -38.67 12.73 14.04
C ARG A 27 -37.71 12.00 14.97
N MET A 28 -38.03 11.90 16.26
CA MET A 28 -37.19 11.22 17.24
C MET A 28 -37.04 9.73 16.93
N ARG A 29 -38.14 9.08 16.55
CA ARG A 29 -38.17 7.67 16.15
C ARG A 29 -37.21 7.36 14.98
N LYS A 30 -37.32 8.13 13.90
CA LYS A 30 -36.43 8.00 12.73
C LYS A 30 -34.98 8.27 13.11
N MET A 31 -34.74 9.26 13.98
CA MET A 31 -33.40 9.59 14.44
C MET A 31 -32.77 8.47 15.28
N GLN A 32 -33.54 7.83 16.18
CA GLN A 32 -33.11 6.68 16.96
C GLN A 32 -32.78 5.48 16.06
N ALA A 33 -33.63 5.19 15.08
CA ALA A 33 -33.41 4.12 14.11
C ALA A 33 -32.12 4.36 13.29
N ILE A 34 -31.89 5.59 12.83
CA ILE A 34 -30.65 5.98 12.13
C ILE A 34 -29.44 5.84 13.05
N LEU A 35 -29.54 6.32 14.30
CA LEU A 35 -28.47 6.27 15.28
C LEU A 35 -28.07 4.83 15.60
N VAL A 36 -29.04 3.95 15.86
CA VAL A 36 -28.81 2.52 16.12
C VAL A 36 -28.20 1.84 14.88
N GLY A 37 -28.68 2.19 13.69
CA GLY A 37 -28.09 1.74 12.43
C GLY A 37 -26.60 2.10 12.34
N ILE A 38 -26.27 3.39 12.51
CA ILE A 38 -24.89 3.89 12.44
C ILE A 38 -24.00 3.27 13.52
N LEU A 39 -24.43 3.29 14.79
CA LEU A 39 -23.66 2.69 15.89
C LEU A 39 -23.43 1.19 15.70
N GLY A 40 -24.40 0.47 15.14
CA GLY A 40 -24.23 -0.95 14.77
C GLY A 40 -23.19 -1.18 13.68
N THR A 41 -22.94 -0.19 12.81
CA THR A 41 -21.91 -0.30 11.75
C THR A 41 -20.49 -0.09 12.26
N ILE A 42 -20.30 0.69 13.34
CA ILE A 42 -18.97 1.10 13.83
C ILE A 42 -18.09 -0.10 14.21
N PRO A 43 -18.54 -1.09 15.00
CA PRO A 43 -17.71 -2.25 15.34
C PRO A 43 -17.25 -3.04 14.11
N THR A 44 -18.12 -3.15 13.10
CA THR A 44 -17.82 -3.86 11.85
C THR A 44 -16.79 -3.11 11.02
N LEU A 45 -16.94 -1.79 10.87
CA LEU A 45 -15.98 -0.94 10.18
C LEU A 45 -14.62 -0.90 10.89
N THR A 46 -14.63 -0.80 12.21
CA THR A 46 -13.41 -0.84 13.04
C THR A 46 -12.69 -2.16 12.89
N LEU A 47 -13.41 -3.29 12.95
CA LEU A 47 -12.82 -4.60 12.72
C LEU A 47 -12.30 -4.74 11.29
N ALA A 48 -13.01 -4.21 10.29
CA ALA A 48 -12.57 -4.24 8.89
C ALA A 48 -11.26 -3.47 8.72
N TYR A 49 -11.14 -2.32 9.39
CA TYR A 49 -9.93 -1.49 9.35
C TYR A 49 -8.76 -2.15 10.08
N LEU A 50 -9.00 -2.72 11.27
CA LEU A 50 -7.96 -3.39 12.06
C LEU A 50 -7.46 -4.67 11.37
N THR A 51 -8.35 -5.43 10.73
CA THR A 51 -7.99 -6.65 10.00
C THR A 51 -7.40 -6.37 8.60
N ALA A 52 -7.60 -5.16 8.07
CA ALA A 52 -7.19 -4.78 6.71
C ALA A 52 -5.72 -5.04 6.33
N PRO A 53 -4.72 -4.78 7.20
CA PRO A 53 -3.32 -5.01 6.82
C PRO A 53 -2.93 -6.49 6.88
N PHE A 54 -3.69 -7.36 7.56
CA PHE A 54 -3.28 -8.75 7.77
C PHE A 54 -3.37 -9.56 6.48
N VAL A 55 -2.25 -10.15 6.07
CA VAL A 55 -2.15 -10.95 4.86
C VAL A 55 -2.47 -12.41 5.18
N HIS A 56 -3.35 -12.99 4.37
CA HIS A 56 -3.69 -14.41 4.40
C HIS A 56 -2.71 -15.24 3.58
N GLN A 57 -2.43 -14.81 2.34
CA GLN A 57 -1.56 -15.51 1.40
C GLN A 57 -0.69 -14.51 0.63
N VAL A 58 0.54 -14.91 0.34
CA VAL A 58 1.45 -14.18 -0.54
C VAL A 58 1.78 -15.08 -1.72
N PHE A 59 1.55 -14.58 -2.94
CA PHE A 59 1.97 -15.24 -4.16
C PHE A 59 3.20 -14.54 -4.72
N LEU A 60 4.21 -15.33 -5.05
CA LEU A 60 5.41 -14.87 -5.74
C LEU A 60 5.32 -15.33 -7.19
N GLN A 61 5.51 -14.42 -8.14
CA GLN A 61 5.63 -14.80 -9.54
C GLN A 61 6.98 -15.48 -9.77
N ILE A 62 6.95 -16.80 -9.91
CA ILE A 62 8.15 -17.63 -10.08
C ILE A 62 8.38 -17.90 -11.58
N PRO A 63 9.61 -17.74 -12.11
CA PRO A 63 9.95 -18.10 -13.49
C PRO A 63 9.89 -19.62 -13.69
N GLU A 64 9.68 -20.08 -14.92
CA GLU A 64 9.47 -21.50 -15.21
C GLU A 64 10.62 -22.41 -14.72
N SER A 65 11.86 -21.93 -14.83
CA SER A 65 13.05 -22.64 -14.33
C SER A 65 12.99 -22.95 -12.84
N ALA A 66 12.45 -22.03 -12.03
CA ALA A 66 12.35 -22.17 -10.58
C ALA A 66 11.08 -22.90 -10.11
N ARG A 67 10.17 -23.28 -11.03
CA ARG A 67 8.98 -24.08 -10.69
C ARG A 67 9.24 -25.59 -10.70
N ARG A 68 10.32 -26.03 -11.35
CA ARG A 68 10.60 -27.45 -11.58
C ARG A 68 10.96 -28.20 -10.31
N SER A 69 11.77 -27.60 -9.45
CA SER A 69 12.22 -28.23 -8.21
C SER A 69 12.24 -27.26 -7.04
N ARG A 70 12.13 -27.81 -5.82
CA ARG A 70 12.26 -27.02 -4.59
C ARG A 70 13.65 -26.40 -4.45
N HIS A 71 14.69 -27.12 -4.89
CA HIS A 71 16.06 -26.61 -4.83
C HIS A 71 16.24 -25.38 -5.73
N ASP A 72 15.71 -25.42 -6.95
CA ASP A 72 15.74 -24.29 -7.89
C ASP A 72 14.95 -23.10 -7.36
N LEU A 73 13.83 -23.34 -6.67
CA LEU A 73 13.05 -22.29 -6.04
C LEU A 73 13.82 -21.59 -4.91
N ILE A 74 14.50 -22.35 -4.06
CA ILE A 74 15.37 -21.79 -3.01
C ILE A 74 16.54 -21.03 -3.64
N ARG A 75 17.13 -21.55 -4.72
CA ARG A 75 18.21 -20.90 -5.45
C ARG A 75 17.74 -19.57 -6.05
N PHE A 76 16.57 -19.55 -6.67
CA PHE A 76 15.93 -18.35 -7.17
C PHE A 76 15.67 -17.34 -6.04
N ALA A 77 15.10 -17.77 -4.92
CA ALA A 77 14.87 -16.91 -3.76
C ALA A 77 16.17 -16.28 -3.24
N SER A 78 17.26 -17.05 -3.15
CA SER A 78 18.58 -16.53 -2.77
C SER A 78 19.15 -15.54 -3.81
N THR A 79 18.79 -15.72 -5.08
CA THR A 79 19.22 -14.84 -6.19
C THR A 79 18.49 -13.49 -6.14
N LEU A 80 17.25 -13.44 -5.64
CA LEU A 80 16.52 -12.19 -5.39
C LEU A 80 17.32 -11.23 -4.51
N ARG A 81 18.05 -11.79 -3.53
CA ARG A 81 18.91 -11.03 -2.62
C ARG A 81 20.25 -10.67 -3.26
N ARG A 82 20.90 -11.62 -3.92
CA ARG A 82 22.25 -11.44 -4.51
C ARG A 82 22.26 -10.52 -5.73
N ASN A 83 21.23 -10.59 -6.57
CA ASN A 83 21.17 -9.82 -7.82
C ASN A 83 19.87 -9.01 -7.90
N PRO A 84 19.81 -7.86 -7.22
CA PRO A 84 18.59 -7.07 -7.06
C PRO A 84 18.10 -6.44 -8.38
N LEU A 85 19.00 -6.10 -9.30
CA LEU A 85 18.65 -5.44 -10.56
C LEU A 85 17.96 -6.40 -11.53
N ALA A 86 18.48 -7.63 -11.65
CA ALA A 86 17.90 -8.65 -12.51
C ALA A 86 16.52 -9.13 -12.02
N THR A 87 16.26 -9.02 -10.71
CA THR A 87 15.06 -9.56 -10.07
C THR A 87 14.05 -8.50 -9.62
N ALA A 88 14.30 -7.22 -9.94
CA ALA A 88 13.43 -6.10 -9.59
C ALA A 88 11.99 -6.28 -10.10
N ASN A 89 11.82 -6.85 -11.30
CA ASN A 89 10.51 -7.04 -11.95
C ASN A 89 9.71 -8.23 -11.42
N THR A 90 10.19 -8.91 -10.37
CA THR A 90 9.45 -10.00 -9.74
C THR A 90 8.19 -9.46 -9.08
N LYS A 91 7.03 -10.00 -9.45
CA LYS A 91 5.74 -9.59 -8.89
C LYS A 91 5.40 -10.37 -7.63
N LEU A 92 4.86 -9.67 -6.65
CA LEU A 92 4.29 -10.20 -5.43
C LEU A 92 2.81 -9.85 -5.38
N GLU A 93 1.98 -10.81 -5.03
CA GLU A 93 0.54 -10.62 -4.84
C GLU A 93 0.18 -10.88 -3.38
N PHE A 94 -0.38 -9.88 -2.73
CA PHE A 94 -0.84 -9.96 -1.35
C PHE A 94 -2.35 -10.16 -1.31
N VAL A 95 -2.80 -11.26 -0.71
CA VAL A 95 -4.21 -11.49 -0.41
C VAL A 95 -4.45 -11.13 1.06
N THR A 96 -5.15 -10.03 1.31
CA THR A 96 -5.46 -9.59 2.67
C THR A 96 -6.72 -10.24 3.23
N LEU A 97 -6.79 -10.35 4.55
CA LEU A 97 -8.00 -10.71 5.27
C LEU A 97 -9.01 -9.58 5.13
N ARG A 98 -10.25 -9.96 4.84
CA ARG A 98 -11.37 -9.05 4.67
C ARG A 98 -12.58 -9.62 5.37
N ILE A 99 -13.43 -8.72 5.86
CA ILE A 99 -14.73 -9.09 6.39
C ILE A 99 -15.60 -9.69 5.28
N PHE A 100 -15.58 -9.09 4.08
CA PHE A 100 -16.28 -9.63 2.92
C PHE A 100 -15.51 -10.80 2.28
N PRO A 101 -16.20 -11.86 1.81
CA PRO A 101 -15.58 -13.08 1.29
C PRO A 101 -14.91 -12.90 -0.08
N PHE A 102 -15.01 -11.72 -0.69
CA PHE A 102 -14.38 -11.44 -1.98
C PHE A 102 -12.86 -11.31 -1.85
N ARG A 103 -12.15 -12.24 -2.49
CA ARG A 103 -10.69 -12.18 -2.61
C ARG A 103 -10.31 -11.02 -3.52
N LYS A 104 -9.76 -9.96 -2.95
CA LYS A 104 -8.97 -8.99 -3.74
C LYS A 104 -7.50 -9.16 -3.39
N HIS A 105 -6.68 -9.18 -4.43
CA HIS A 105 -5.24 -9.22 -4.33
C HIS A 105 -4.68 -7.82 -4.62
N THR A 106 -3.62 -7.43 -3.93
CA THR A 106 -2.78 -6.29 -4.34
C THR A 106 -1.52 -6.83 -4.97
N THR A 107 -1.29 -6.52 -6.24
CA THR A 107 -0.04 -6.83 -6.93
C THR A 107 0.94 -5.68 -6.77
N ALA A 108 2.18 -5.97 -6.39
CA ALA A 108 3.27 -5.01 -6.32
C ALA A 108 4.56 -5.64 -6.85
N PHE A 109 5.48 -4.83 -7.36
CA PHE A 109 6.80 -5.32 -7.69
C PHE A 109 7.70 -5.35 -6.46
N LEU A 110 8.64 -6.30 -6.43
CA LEU A 110 9.55 -6.46 -5.29
C LEU A 110 10.34 -5.18 -4.98
N HIS A 111 10.77 -4.45 -6.02
CA HIS A 111 11.52 -3.20 -5.87
C HIS A 111 10.67 -2.01 -5.39
N GLU A 112 9.35 -2.10 -5.42
CA GLU A 112 8.47 -1.04 -4.93
C GLU A 112 8.21 -1.18 -3.44
N LEU A 113 8.39 -2.37 -2.86
CA LEU A 113 8.05 -2.64 -1.46
C LEU A 113 9.11 -2.13 -0.49
N ARG A 114 8.68 -1.66 0.68
CA ARG A 114 9.55 -1.25 1.78
C ARG A 114 9.17 -1.94 3.08
N ALA A 115 10.16 -2.15 3.93
CA ALA A 115 9.99 -2.71 5.27
C ALA A 115 9.74 -1.59 6.28
N LEU A 116 8.66 -1.72 7.04
CA LEU A 116 8.40 -0.86 8.18
C LEU A 116 9.29 -1.26 9.37
N PRO A 117 9.74 -0.29 10.19
CA PRO A 117 10.57 -0.59 11.36
C PRO A 117 9.84 -1.50 12.35
N GLU A 118 10.61 -2.38 13.00
CA GLU A 118 10.08 -3.30 14.00
C GLU A 118 9.63 -2.52 15.25
N ARG A 119 8.34 -2.62 15.60
CA ARG A 119 7.74 -2.03 16.81
C ARG A 119 6.84 -3.06 17.50
N ARG A 120 6.74 -3.01 18.83
CA ARG A 120 6.01 -4.01 19.66
C ARG A 120 4.53 -4.18 19.26
N PHE A 121 3.87 -3.11 18.80
CA PHE A 121 2.46 -3.13 18.38
C PHE A 121 2.30 -2.73 16.91
N ARG A 122 3.16 -3.24 16.03
CA ARG A 122 3.05 -2.93 14.59
C ARG A 122 1.85 -3.65 13.96
N LEU A 123 1.03 -2.88 13.26
CA LEU A 123 -0.11 -3.39 12.49
C LEU A 123 0.28 -3.75 11.05
N ALA A 124 1.51 -3.46 10.63
CA ALA A 124 2.05 -3.78 9.30
C ALA A 124 3.58 -3.88 9.36
N ASN A 125 4.13 -4.74 8.50
CA ASN A 125 5.57 -4.98 8.38
C ASN A 125 6.11 -4.50 7.03
N ILE A 126 5.25 -4.48 6.00
CA ILE A 126 5.60 -4.08 4.65
C ILE A 126 4.68 -2.94 4.24
N GLU A 127 5.24 -1.96 3.54
CA GLU A 127 4.50 -0.89 2.89
C GLU A 127 4.80 -0.81 1.40
N LEU A 128 3.79 -0.40 0.65
CA LEU A 128 3.90 0.07 -0.72
C LEU A 128 3.89 1.61 -0.65
N PRO A 129 5.03 2.28 -0.82
CA PRO A 129 5.14 3.73 -0.71
C PRO A 129 4.23 4.38 -1.75
N LYS A 130 3.49 5.40 -1.31
CA LYS A 130 2.57 6.13 -2.17
C LYS A 130 3.35 7.19 -2.92
N THR A 131 3.20 7.23 -4.24
CA THR A 131 3.81 8.26 -5.08
C THR A 131 3.17 9.63 -4.81
N ASP A 132 3.93 10.72 -4.97
CA ASP A 132 3.38 12.09 -4.82
C ASP A 132 2.21 12.38 -5.76
N ALA A 133 2.24 11.81 -6.96
CA ALA A 133 1.13 11.86 -7.91
C ALA A 133 -0.16 11.22 -7.35
N TRP A 134 -0.05 10.17 -6.54
CA TRP A 134 -1.20 9.57 -5.85
C TRP A 134 -1.77 10.54 -4.81
N ALA A 135 -0.90 11.20 -4.03
CA ALA A 135 -1.32 12.15 -3.01
C ALA A 135 -2.05 13.35 -3.63
N GLN A 136 -1.57 13.87 -4.77
CA GLN A 136 -2.23 14.93 -5.52
C GLN A 136 -3.64 14.53 -5.98
N ARG A 137 -3.78 13.35 -6.62
CA ARG A 137 -5.10 12.83 -7.05
C ARG A 137 -6.09 12.65 -5.90
N GLN A 138 -5.61 12.30 -4.71
CA GLN A 138 -6.49 12.14 -3.54
C GLN A 138 -6.94 13.49 -2.96
N ARG A 139 -6.12 14.53 -3.04
CA ARG A 139 -6.50 15.89 -2.63
C ARG A 139 -7.58 16.46 -3.54
N GLU A 140 -7.52 16.19 -4.84
CA GLU A 140 -8.50 16.60 -5.84
C GLU A 140 -9.88 15.92 -5.68
N LYS A 141 -9.95 14.77 -5.01
CA LYS A 141 -11.21 14.05 -4.80
C LYS A 141 -12.04 14.67 -3.69
N GLY A 142 -13.35 14.76 -3.91
CA GLY A 142 -14.33 15.10 -2.88
C GLY A 142 -14.45 14.03 -1.78
N VAL A 143 -14.94 14.42 -0.60
CA VAL A 143 -15.01 13.58 0.61
C VAL A 143 -15.70 12.23 0.36
N LEU A 144 -16.82 12.24 -0.35
CA LEU A 144 -17.63 11.04 -0.62
C LEU A 144 -16.90 10.04 -1.54
N ARG A 145 -16.16 10.54 -2.54
CA ARG A 145 -15.30 9.71 -3.41
C ARG A 145 -14.13 9.13 -2.63
N ARG A 146 -13.53 9.88 -1.69
CA ARG A 146 -12.45 9.35 -0.82
C ARG A 146 -12.95 8.21 0.06
N VAL A 147 -14.14 8.31 0.62
CA VAL A 147 -14.72 7.24 1.45
C VAL A 147 -14.96 5.97 0.62
N LEU A 148 -15.56 6.12 -0.57
CA LEU A 148 -15.75 4.99 -1.49
C LEU A 148 -14.41 4.37 -1.93
N ASP A 149 -13.41 5.20 -2.20
CA ASP A 149 -12.07 4.73 -2.55
C ASP A 149 -11.44 3.97 -1.40
N VAL A 150 -11.55 4.40 -0.14
CA VAL A 150 -10.99 3.66 1.01
C VAL A 150 -11.58 2.23 1.12
N ILE A 151 -12.80 2.01 0.64
CA ILE A 151 -13.44 0.69 0.59
C ILE A 151 -12.89 -0.14 -0.58
N ASN A 152 -12.66 0.50 -1.73
CA ASN A 152 -12.29 -0.19 -2.97
C ASN A 152 -10.77 -0.30 -3.23
N GLU A 153 -9.97 0.59 -2.67
CA GLU A 153 -8.56 0.79 -3.03
C GLU A 153 -7.69 -0.39 -2.58
N PRO A 154 -6.69 -0.80 -3.40
CA PRO A 154 -5.65 -1.71 -2.97
C PRO A 154 -4.99 -1.19 -1.70
N ARG A 155 -4.79 -2.09 -0.73
CA ARG A 155 -4.13 -1.73 0.53
C ARG A 155 -2.64 -1.50 0.24
N PHE A 156 -2.06 -0.54 0.96
CA PHE A 156 -0.64 -0.16 0.82
C PHE A 156 0.21 -0.61 2.01
N LYS A 157 -0.41 -1.23 3.02
CA LYS A 157 0.26 -1.70 4.23
C LYS A 157 -0.13 -3.15 4.44
N PHE A 158 0.87 -3.97 4.70
CA PHE A 158 0.73 -5.42 4.78
C PHE A 158 1.44 -5.94 6.02
N TYR A 159 0.76 -6.77 6.77
CA TYR A 159 1.30 -7.54 7.87
C TYR A 159 1.40 -8.99 7.44
N VAL A 160 2.63 -9.46 7.28
CA VAL A 160 2.94 -10.86 7.01
C VAL A 160 3.69 -11.40 8.22
N LYS A 161 3.28 -12.58 8.72
CA LYS A 161 3.97 -13.21 9.85
C LYS A 161 5.38 -13.60 9.42
N GLU A 162 6.37 -13.04 10.08
CA GLU A 162 7.79 -13.33 9.85
C GLU A 162 8.23 -14.52 10.69
N GLY A 163 9.13 -15.35 10.13
CA GLY A 163 9.77 -16.44 10.85
C GLY A 163 9.45 -17.83 10.30
N ARG A 164 10.43 -18.72 10.44
CA ARG A 164 10.42 -20.07 9.86
C ARG A 164 9.25 -20.92 10.39
N SER A 165 8.84 -20.73 11.64
CA SER A 165 7.72 -21.44 12.24
C SER A 165 6.39 -21.26 11.50
N TYR A 166 6.19 -20.10 10.84
CA TYR A 166 4.98 -19.82 10.06
C TYR A 166 5.06 -20.33 8.62
N THR A 167 6.27 -20.51 8.08
CA THR A 167 6.51 -21.08 6.75
C THR A 167 6.69 -22.59 6.78
N MET A 168 6.93 -23.23 7.94
CA MET A 168 7.00 -24.70 8.04
C MET A 168 5.74 -25.41 7.55
N LYS A 169 4.56 -24.78 7.70
CA LYS A 169 3.29 -25.34 7.23
C LYS A 169 3.06 -25.13 5.74
N THR A 170 3.85 -24.26 5.09
CA THR A 170 3.76 -24.06 3.64
C THR A 170 4.66 -25.08 2.94
N LYS A 171 4.31 -25.48 1.72
CA LYS A 171 5.12 -26.39 0.90
C LYS A 171 6.49 -25.79 0.49
N VAL A 172 6.78 -24.57 0.92
CA VAL A 172 7.92 -23.75 0.50
C VAL A 172 8.53 -23.02 1.72
N PRO A 173 9.17 -23.74 2.66
CA PRO A 173 9.81 -23.11 3.80
C PRO A 173 11.09 -22.39 3.37
N GLY A 174 11.34 -21.17 3.89
CA GLY A 174 12.57 -20.41 3.66
C GLY A 174 12.51 -19.35 2.55
N VAL A 175 11.56 -19.43 1.62
CA VAL A 175 11.49 -18.50 0.48
C VAL A 175 11.01 -17.12 0.90
N TRP A 176 10.03 -17.05 1.81
CA TRP A 176 9.53 -15.77 2.29
C TRP A 176 10.60 -15.01 3.08
N GLU A 177 11.45 -15.72 3.81
CA GLU A 177 12.53 -15.16 4.61
C GLU A 177 13.57 -14.45 3.73
N GLU A 178 13.93 -15.04 2.59
CA GLU A 178 14.80 -14.41 1.59
C GLU A 178 14.14 -13.18 0.95
N VAL A 179 12.85 -13.27 0.61
CA VAL A 179 12.08 -12.14 0.07
C VAL A 179 12.00 -10.99 1.08
N ALA A 180 11.66 -11.29 2.34
CA ALA A 180 11.55 -10.31 3.42
C ALA A 180 12.91 -9.70 3.77
N ALA A 181 13.99 -10.49 3.75
CA ALA A 181 15.36 -9.98 3.88
C ALA A 181 15.69 -9.01 2.76
N ARG A 182 15.37 -9.35 1.50
CA ARG A 182 15.59 -8.46 0.35
C ARG A 182 14.84 -7.12 0.48
N ILE A 183 13.59 -7.13 0.93
CA ILE A 183 12.79 -5.91 1.17
C ILE A 183 13.42 -5.05 2.29
N ARG A 184 13.92 -5.69 3.35
CA ARG A 184 14.64 -5.00 4.45
C ARG A 184 15.93 -4.37 3.96
N ASP A 185 16.77 -5.14 3.26
CA ASP A 185 18.04 -4.69 2.69
C ASP A 185 17.83 -3.49 1.76
N GLN A 186 16.78 -3.52 0.93
CA GLN A 186 16.40 -2.38 0.10
C GLN A 186 16.06 -1.13 0.92
N THR A 187 15.28 -1.30 1.97
CA THR A 187 14.83 -0.17 2.79
C THR A 187 15.97 0.45 3.57
N LEU A 188 16.94 -0.36 4.03
CA LEU A 188 18.14 0.12 4.69
C LEU A 188 19.03 0.89 3.70
N ALA A 189 19.27 0.35 2.51
CA ALA A 189 20.05 1.02 1.47
C ALA A 189 19.47 2.40 1.11
N GLU A 190 18.14 2.49 0.94
CA GLU A 190 17.49 3.77 0.62
C GLU A 190 17.53 4.78 1.76
N LYS A 191 17.42 4.31 3.02
CA LYS A 191 17.60 5.18 4.19
C LYS A 191 19.02 5.72 4.27
N GLU A 192 20.02 4.87 4.06
CA GLU A 192 21.43 5.29 4.04
C GLU A 192 21.71 6.30 2.93
N GLU A 193 21.15 6.11 1.73
CA GLU A 193 21.25 7.07 0.64
C GLU A 193 20.57 8.41 0.96
N GLN A 194 19.40 8.38 1.58
CA GLN A 194 18.69 9.59 2.02
C GLN A 194 19.49 10.33 3.09
N GLU A 195 20.06 9.63 4.07
CA GLU A 195 20.91 10.22 5.10
C GLU A 195 22.18 10.82 4.51
N LYS A 196 22.82 10.15 3.55
CA LYS A 196 23.99 10.69 2.83
C LYS A 196 23.64 11.96 2.06
N LYS A 197 22.51 11.99 1.35
CA LYS A 197 22.02 13.18 0.64
C LYS A 197 21.74 14.33 1.62
N ALA A 198 21.03 14.06 2.72
CA ALA A 198 20.74 15.06 3.74
C ALA A 198 22.01 15.62 4.39
N ARG A 199 23.00 14.77 4.68
CA ARG A 199 24.31 15.21 5.20
C ARG A 199 25.06 16.07 4.19
N ASN A 200 25.05 15.69 2.91
CA ASN A 200 25.69 16.46 1.84
C ASN A 200 25.01 17.82 1.63
N ASP A 201 23.68 17.90 1.71
CA ASP A 201 22.93 19.15 1.61
C ASP A 201 23.22 20.08 2.80
N VAL A 202 23.31 19.53 4.01
CA VAL A 202 23.69 20.31 5.21
C VAL A 202 25.14 20.81 5.10
N LEU A 203 26.07 20.00 4.58
CA LEU A 203 27.45 20.40 4.33
C LEU A 203 27.56 21.43 3.18
N ALA A 204 26.71 21.34 2.16
CA ALA A 204 26.62 22.31 1.08
C ALA A 204 26.05 23.65 1.57
N ALA A 205 25.06 23.63 2.47
CA ALA A 205 24.49 24.83 3.11
C ALA A 205 25.44 25.48 4.13
N ARG A 206 26.42 24.74 4.65
CA ARG A 206 27.45 25.24 5.59
C ARG A 206 28.73 25.75 4.92
N LYS A 207 28.87 25.64 3.60
CA LYS A 207 29.93 26.37 2.90
C LYS A 207 29.61 27.86 3.02
N PRO A 208 30.51 28.70 3.57
CA PRO A 208 30.28 30.13 3.54
C PRO A 208 30.13 30.53 2.09
N VAL A 209 29.01 31.18 1.77
CA VAL A 209 28.83 31.92 0.53
C VAL A 209 29.89 33.01 0.56
N VAL A 210 31.10 32.69 0.09
CA VAL A 210 32.05 33.71 -0.34
C VAL A 210 31.31 34.41 -1.46
N VAL A 211 30.92 35.65 -1.18
CA VAL A 211 30.24 36.57 -2.08
C VAL A 211 31.17 36.78 -3.28
N ALA A 212 31.12 35.84 -4.22
CA ALA A 212 31.71 35.98 -5.53
C ALA A 212 30.80 36.95 -6.30
N LYS A 213 31.20 38.22 -6.23
CA LYS A 213 31.00 39.31 -7.19
C LYS A 213 30.02 38.95 -8.32
N ARG A 214 28.87 39.64 -8.32
CA ARG A 214 27.86 39.65 -9.39
C ARG A 214 28.51 39.55 -10.77
N VAL A 215 28.36 38.41 -11.43
CA VAL A 215 28.51 38.32 -12.89
C VAL A 215 27.14 38.63 -13.49
N ILE A 216 27.09 39.77 -14.17
CA ILE A 216 25.96 40.27 -14.94
C ILE A 216 25.59 39.23 -15.98
N LYS A 217 24.33 38.75 -15.96
CA LYS A 217 23.79 37.92 -17.05
C LYS A 217 23.47 38.82 -18.24
N PRO A 218 23.91 38.52 -19.47
CA PRO A 218 23.31 39.13 -20.64
C PRO A 218 21.90 38.57 -20.83
N VAL A 219 20.96 39.49 -20.99
CA VAL A 219 19.59 39.21 -21.45
C VAL A 219 19.69 38.70 -22.89
N VAL A 220 19.31 37.46 -23.10
CA VAL A 220 18.90 36.98 -24.43
C VAL A 220 17.55 36.30 -24.26
N LYS A 221 16.49 37.02 -24.65
CA LYS A 221 15.18 36.45 -24.96
C LYS A 221 15.35 35.65 -26.26
N VAL A 222 15.08 34.35 -26.22
CA VAL A 222 14.65 33.60 -27.42
C VAL A 222 13.43 32.79 -27.02
N ASP A 223 12.27 33.35 -27.35
CA ASP A 223 11.05 32.60 -27.53
C ASP A 223 11.24 31.64 -28.71
N GLU A 224 11.49 30.35 -28.47
CA GLU A 224 11.14 29.33 -29.47
C GLU A 224 10.53 28.10 -28.77
N LYS A 225 9.21 28.00 -28.90
CA LYS A 225 8.43 26.78 -28.70
C LYS A 225 9.01 25.68 -29.61
N ILE A 226 9.77 24.76 -29.01
CA ILE A 226 10.11 23.49 -29.66
C ILE A 226 8.82 22.68 -29.86
N LYS A 227 8.24 22.78 -31.07
CA LYS A 227 7.22 21.86 -31.55
C LYS A 227 7.88 20.52 -31.84
N ARG A 228 7.51 19.47 -31.10
CA ARG A 228 7.88 18.09 -31.42
C ARG A 228 7.29 17.71 -32.78
N GLN A 229 8.15 17.60 -33.80
CA GLN A 229 7.84 16.89 -35.03
C GLN A 229 7.70 15.40 -34.70
N THR A 230 6.57 14.81 -35.07
CA THR A 230 6.41 13.36 -35.14
C THR A 230 6.80 12.91 -36.53
N THR A 231 7.80 12.04 -36.61
CA THR A 231 8.14 11.31 -37.84
C THR A 231 7.04 10.28 -38.09
N ARG A 232 6.13 10.58 -39.03
CA ARG A 232 5.27 9.56 -39.64
C ARG A 232 5.96 9.07 -40.90
N ASN A 233 6.35 7.79 -40.86
CA ASN A 233 6.93 7.04 -41.97
C ASN A 233 6.04 7.09 -43.22
N LEU A 234 6.64 7.48 -44.33
CA LEU A 234 6.19 7.16 -45.69
C LEU A 234 6.27 5.64 -45.88
N ARG A 235 5.16 5.03 -46.29
CA ARG A 235 5.19 3.76 -47.04
C ARG A 235 4.39 3.93 -48.32
N LYS A 236 5.02 3.37 -49.35
CA LYS A 236 4.69 3.21 -50.77
C LYS A 236 3.23 2.96 -51.07
#